data_AF-A0A6B3EX81-F1
#
_entry.id   AF-A0A6B3EX81-F1
#
_cell.length_a   1.000
_cell.length_b   1.000
_cell.length_c   1.000
_cell.angle_alpha   90.00
_cell.angle_beta   90.00
_cell.angle_gamma   90.00
#
_symmetry.space_group_name_H-M   'P 1'
#
loop_
_entity.id
_entity.type
_entity.pdbx_description
1 polymer ?
#
loop_
_entity_poly.entity_id
_entity_poly.type
_entity_poly.pdbx_seq_one_letter_code
_entity_poly.pdbx_strand_id
1 'polypeptide(L)'
;ALFGATAELTRLAGWMAFDTGQQEAAQRYYIQALRLARAAADVPLGGYVLATMSLQATYRGFGDEGVDLAQAAAERNRGLATART
;
A
#
# COMPACT_ATOMS: atom_id res chain seq x y z
N ALA A 1 12.39 -8.67 -10.76
CA ALA A 1 11.89 -9.92 -10.14
C ALA A 1 12.02 -9.89 -8.61
N LEU A 2 13.23 -9.85 -8.04
CA LEU A 2 13.44 -9.92 -6.59
C LEU A 2 12.65 -8.85 -5.80
N PHE A 3 12.83 -7.56 -6.12
CA PHE A 3 12.16 -6.48 -5.39
C PHE A 3 10.63 -6.57 -5.42
N GLY A 4 10.03 -6.98 -6.55
CA GLY A 4 8.58 -7.15 -6.66
C GLY A 4 8.07 -8.30 -5.79
N ALA A 5 8.75 -9.46 -5.82
CA ALA A 5 8.41 -10.59 -4.98
C ALA A 5 8.56 -10.27 -3.48
N THR A 6 9.65 -9.57 -3.10
CA THR A 6 9.84 -9.10 -1.72
C THR A 6 8.76 -8.09 -1.34
N ALA A 7 8.39 -7.16 -2.22
CA ALA A 7 7.32 -6.19 -1.96
C ALA A 7 5.99 -6.88 -1.64
N GLU A 8 5.60 -7.89 -2.42
CA GLU A 8 4.37 -8.67 -2.17
C GLU A 8 4.42 -9.41 -0.83
N LEU A 9 5.54 -10.09 -0.52
CA LEU A 9 5.69 -10.79 0.75
C LEU A 9 5.67 -9.82 1.95
N THR A 10 6.34 -8.67 1.84
CA THR A 10 6.32 -7.65 2.88
C THR A 10 4.92 -7.05 3.05
N ARG A 11 4.20 -6.83 1.96
CA ARG A 11 2.80 -6.37 2.02
C ARG A 11 1.91 -7.40 2.72
N LEU A 12 2.03 -8.68 2.39
CA LEU A 12 1.28 -9.75 3.05
C LEU A 12 1.60 -9.83 4.54
N ALA A 13 2.88 -9.68 4.94
CA ALA A 13 3.26 -9.57 6.35
C ALA A 13 2.60 -8.36 7.04
N GLY A 14 2.51 -7.23 6.35
CA GLY A 14 1.77 -6.07 6.82
C GLY A 14 0.28 -6.36 7.04
N TRP A 15 -0.36 -7.05 6.10
CA TRP A 15 -1.77 -7.46 6.22
C TRP A 15 -2.01 -8.40 7.41
N MET A 16 -1.17 -9.42 7.59
CA MET A 16 -1.28 -10.33 8.74
C MET A 16 -1.06 -9.60 10.08
N ALA A 17 -0.13 -8.65 10.13
CA ALA A 17 0.07 -7.82 11.31
C ALA A 17 -1.16 -6.94 11.59
N PHE A 18 -1.80 -6.40 10.56
CA PHE A 18 -3.03 -5.62 10.69
C PHE A 18 -4.19 -6.48 11.23
N ASP A 19 -4.43 -7.65 10.62
CA ASP A 19 -5.49 -8.59 11.03
C ASP A 19 -5.32 -9.09 12.48
N THR A 20 -4.07 -9.19 12.95
CA THR A 20 -3.75 -9.60 14.34
C THR A 20 -3.65 -8.43 15.32
N GLY A 21 -4.01 -7.21 14.90
CA GLY A 21 -4.02 -6.03 15.76
C GLY A 21 -2.65 -5.39 16.02
N GLN A 22 -1.58 -5.86 15.38
CA GLN A 22 -0.22 -5.32 15.50
C GLN A 22 -0.02 -4.08 14.61
N GLN A 23 -0.75 -3.00 14.92
CA GLN A 23 -0.89 -1.82 14.07
C GLN A 23 0.44 -1.15 13.69
N GLU A 24 1.38 -1.02 14.64
CA GLU A 24 2.69 -0.41 14.39
C GLU A 24 3.58 -1.29 13.51
N ALA A 25 3.49 -2.62 13.65
CA ALA A 25 4.22 -3.55 12.80
C ALA A 25 3.67 -3.50 11.37
N ALA A 26 2.34 -3.50 11.21
CA ALA A 26 1.67 -3.35 9.93
C ALA A 26 2.12 -2.09 9.18
N GLN A 27 2.12 -0.92 9.84
CA GLN A 27 2.57 0.33 9.25
C GLN A 27 4.02 0.26 8.75
N ARG A 28 4.93 -0.31 9.55
CA ARG A 28 6.34 -0.50 9.17
C ARG A 28 6.48 -1.39 7.94
N TYR A 29 5.75 -2.50 7.90
CA TYR A 29 5.75 -3.40 6.75
C TYR A 29 5.18 -2.73 5.51
N TYR A 30 4.09 -1.97 5.60
CA TYR A 30 3.53 -1.26 4.45
C TYR A 30 4.51 -0.22 3.89
N ILE A 31 5.19 0.55 4.74
CA ILE A 31 6.23 1.51 4.31
C ILE A 31 7.37 0.78 3.58
N GLN A 32 7.81 -0.37 4.08
CA GLN A 32 8.84 -1.19 3.43
C GLN A 32 8.36 -1.73 2.08
N ALA A 33 7.14 -2.28 2.02
CA ALA A 33 6.54 -2.78 0.79
C ALA A 33 6.41 -1.69 -0.27
N LEU A 34 6.02 -0.47 0.12
CA LEU A 34 5.91 0.68 -0.79
C LEU A 34 7.27 1.08 -1.40
N ARG A 35 8.34 1.05 -0.59
CA ARG A 35 9.71 1.31 -1.05
C ARG A 35 10.19 0.22 -2.03
N LEU A 36 9.90 -1.04 -1.75
CA LEU A 36 10.25 -2.17 -2.60
C LEU A 36 9.47 -2.16 -3.92
N ALA A 37 8.16 -1.85 -3.88
CA ALA A 37 7.34 -1.69 -5.07
C ALA A 37 7.87 -0.55 -5.96
N ARG A 38 8.31 0.57 -5.37
CA ARG A 38 8.99 1.65 -6.10
C ARG A 38 10.30 1.17 -6.73
N ALA A 39 11.13 0.42 -6.01
CA ALA A 39 12.38 -0.14 -6.54
C ALA A 39 12.13 -1.16 -7.67
N ALA A 40 11.00 -1.84 -7.65
CA ALA A 40 10.55 -2.75 -8.69
C ALA A 40 9.87 -2.07 -9.90
N ALA A 41 9.65 -0.74 -9.85
CA ALA A 41 8.77 -0.01 -10.76
C ALA A 41 7.34 -0.59 -10.86
N ASP A 42 6.88 -1.25 -9.79
CA ASP A 42 5.55 -1.86 -9.70
C ASP A 42 4.54 -0.82 -9.19
N VAL A 43 3.98 -0.08 -10.15
CA VAL A 43 2.97 0.95 -9.90
C VAL A 43 1.68 0.37 -9.32
N PRO A 44 1.08 -0.73 -9.88
CA PRO A 44 -0.12 -1.34 -9.31
C PRO A 44 0.05 -1.75 -7.85
N LEU A 45 1.14 -2.45 -7.51
CA LEU A 45 1.41 -2.88 -6.14
C LEU A 45 1.58 -1.70 -5.19
N GLY A 46 2.27 -0.66 -5.65
CA GLY A 46 2.42 0.58 -4.89
C GLY A 46 1.08 1.26 -4.60
N GLY A 47 0.15 1.28 -5.55
CA GLY A 47 -1.21 1.78 -5.34
C GLY A 47 -2.01 0.91 -4.37
N TYR A 48 -1.90 -0.42 -4.49
CA TYR A 48 -2.56 -1.34 -3.56
C TYR A 48 -2.09 -1.14 -2.10
N VAL A 49 -0.78 -0.98 -1.88
CA VAL A 49 -0.23 -0.73 -0.54
C VAL A 49 -0.78 0.57 0.06
N LEU A 50 -0.88 1.64 -0.73
CA LEU A 50 -1.49 2.90 -0.29
C LEU A 50 -2.98 2.75 0.07
N ALA A 51 -3.74 2.02 -0.74
CA ALA A 51 -5.14 1.72 -0.44
C ALA A 51 -5.30 0.90 0.85
N THR A 52 -4.37 -0.02 1.13
CA THR A 52 -4.34 -0.79 2.38
C THR A 52 -4.03 0.11 3.58
N MET A 53 -3.06 1.01 3.46
CA MET A 53 -2.73 1.97 4.52
C MET A 53 -3.91 2.93 4.79
N SER A 54 -4.68 3.31 3.76
CA SER A 54 -5.90 4.11 3.90
C SER A 54 -6.95 3.41 4.79
N LEU A 55 -7.18 2.12 4.54
CA LEU A 55 -8.06 1.30 5.38
C LEU A 55 -7.57 1.25 6.83
N GLN A 56 -6.26 1.03 7.03
CA GLN A 56 -5.67 1.01 8.36
C GLN A 56 -5.82 2.35 9.10
N ALA A 57 -5.53 3.48 8.44
CA ALA A 57 -5.66 4.81 9.02
C ALA A 57 -7.11 5.08 9.45
N THR A 58 -8.07 4.72 8.59
CA THR A 58 -9.51 4.81 8.90
C THR A 58 -9.87 3.98 10.13
N TYR A 59 -9.41 2.73 10.20
CA TYR A 59 -9.69 1.83 11.34
C TYR A 59 -9.12 2.38 12.66
N ARG A 60 -8.04 3.15 12.60
CA ARG A 60 -7.40 3.78 13.77
C ARG A 60 -7.99 5.15 14.14
N GLY A 61 -9.02 5.62 13.43
CA GLY A 61 -9.66 6.91 13.66
C GLY A 61 -8.97 8.10 12.98
N PHE A 62 -7.97 7.86 12.12
CA PHE A 62 -7.26 8.88 11.35
C PHE A 62 -7.89 9.02 9.95
N GLY A 63 -9.13 9.54 9.91
CA GLY A 63 -9.92 9.64 8.68
C GLY A 63 -9.26 10.49 7.59
N ASP A 64 -8.72 11.65 7.94
CA ASP A 64 -8.08 12.57 6.99
C ASP A 64 -6.86 11.91 6.32
N GLU A 65 -5.99 11.26 7.11
CA GLU A 65 -4.86 10.49 6.59
C GLU A 65 -5.34 9.34 5.68
N GLY A 66 -6.45 8.69 6.06
CA GLY A 66 -7.10 7.67 5.23
C GLY A 66 -7.49 8.20 3.85
N VAL A 67 -8.08 9.40 3.77
CA VAL A 67 -8.47 10.05 2.52
C VAL A 67 -7.24 10.39 1.67
N ASP A 68 -6.21 10.97 2.27
CA ASP A 68 -4.97 11.34 1.58
C ASP A 68 -4.31 10.11 0.94
N LEU A 69 -4.24 8.99 1.67
CA LEU A 69 -3.68 7.73 1.17
C LEU A 69 -4.51 7.13 0.03
N ALA A 70 -5.85 7.21 0.12
CA ALA A 70 -6.73 6.74 -0.94
C ALA A 70 -6.58 7.57 -2.23
N GLN A 71 -6.46 8.88 -2.10
CA GLN A 71 -6.20 9.78 -3.23
C GLN A 71 -4.85 9.48 -3.88
N ALA A 72 -3.79 9.32 -3.08
CA ALA A 72 -2.48 8.95 -3.58
C ALA A 72 -2.49 7.60 -4.32
N ALA A 73 -3.25 6.62 -3.82
CA ALA A 73 -3.45 5.34 -4.50
C ALA A 73 -4.11 5.52 -5.88
N ALA A 74 -5.18 6.31 -5.94
CA ALA A 74 -5.93 6.58 -7.16
C ALA A 74 -5.09 7.34 -8.20
N GLU A 75 -4.36 8.37 -7.78
CA GLU A 75 -3.48 9.15 -8.65
C GLU A 75 -2.36 8.29 -9.24
N ARG A 76 -1.74 7.45 -8.41
CA ARG A 76 -0.67 6.56 -8.85
C ARG A 76 -1.13 5.56 -9.92
N ASN A 77 -2.37 5.06 -9.80
CA ASN A 77 -2.94 4.13 -10.76
C ASN A 77 -3.60 4.81 -11.97
N ARG A 78 -3.81 6.13 -11.95
CA ARG A 78 -4.45 6.90 -13.04
C ARG A 78 -3.68 6.78 -14.36
N GLY A 79 -2.35 6.71 -14.30
CA GLY A 79 -1.48 6.51 -15.48
C GLY A 79 -1.62 5.12 -16.12
N LEU A 80 -2.13 4.13 -15.39
CA LEU A 80 -2.40 2.77 -15.89
C LEU A 80 -3.84 2.61 -16.37
N ALA A 81 -4.78 3.34 -15.77
CA ALA A 81 -6.19 3.31 -16.12
C ALA A 81 -6.52 4.03 -17.45
N THR A 82 -5.58 4.80 -18.02
CA THR A 82 -5.77 5.54 -19.28
C THR A 82 -5.45 4.70 -20.52
N ALA A 83 -5.94 3.47 -20.56
CA ALA A 83 -6.10 2.69 -21.79
C ALA A 83 -7.59 2.31 -21.92
N ARG A 84 -8.42 3.29 -22.27
CA ARG A 84 -9.73 3.04 -22.87
C ARG A 84 -9.68 3.52 -24.31
N THR A 85 -9.35 2.60 -25.20
CA THR A 85 -9.65 2.68 -26.64
C THR A 85 -11.15 2.69 -26.85
#